data_AF-A0A9Y2JTD4-F1
#
_entry.id   AF-A0A9Y2JTD4-F1
#
_cell.length_a   1.000
_cell.length_b   1.000
_cell.length_c   1.000
_cell.angle_alpha   90.00
_cell.angle_beta   90.00
_cell.angle_gamma   90.00
#
_symmetry.space_group_name_H-M   'P 1'
#
loop_
_entity.id
_entity.type
_entity.pdbx_description
1 polymer ?
#
loop_
_entity_poly.entity_id
_entity_poly.type
_entity_poly.pdbx_seq_one_letter_code
_entity_poly.pdbx_strand_id
1 'polypeptide(L)'
;MDRYGYPHELEYRREVDDGRVHEYTELVDDMGFVLEHRSDRYQGWTVRYGTACAHDYLSRKRARAGTFVVSVYRLFPGRRDHVVTIRVSWPPKKSPVRPSEKSRAGRL
;
A
#
# COMPACT_ATOMS: atom_id res chain seq x y z
N MET A 1 -6.70 1.10 -24.68
CA MET A 1 -5.57 1.34 -23.77
C MET A 1 -4.36 1.58 -24.64
N ASP A 2 -3.85 2.81 -24.64
CA ASP A 2 -2.67 3.18 -25.42
C ASP A 2 -1.46 2.31 -25.07
N ARG A 3 -0.69 1.96 -26.10
CA ARG A 3 0.22 0.81 -26.15
C ARG A 3 1.52 0.95 -25.33
N TYR A 4 1.66 2.02 -24.54
CA TYR A 4 2.94 2.45 -23.97
C TYR A 4 2.96 2.58 -22.45
N GLY A 5 1.86 2.22 -21.77
CA GLY A 5 1.79 2.20 -20.32
C GLY A 5 2.45 0.97 -19.67
N TYR A 6 2.61 1.06 -18.37
CA TYR A 6 3.04 0.01 -17.45
C TYR A 6 1.89 -0.29 -16.49
N PRO A 7 0.78 -0.89 -16.98
CA PRO A 7 -0.38 -1.13 -16.17
C PRO A 7 -0.09 -2.20 -15.11
N HIS A 8 -0.43 -1.89 -13.87
CA HIS A 8 -0.35 -2.79 -12.73
C HIS A 8 -1.66 -2.79 -11.96
N GLU A 9 -1.93 -3.92 -11.33
CA GLU A 9 -3.01 -4.11 -10.37
C GLU A 9 -2.41 -4.47 -9.01
N LEU A 10 -2.85 -3.79 -7.96
CA LEU A 10 -2.48 -4.07 -6.59
C LEU A 10 -3.72 -4.53 -5.84
N GLU A 11 -3.71 -5.77 -5.35
CA GLU A 11 -4.76 -6.33 -4.51
C GLU A 11 -4.36 -6.23 -3.04
N TYR A 12 -5.17 -5.53 -2.24
CA TYR A 12 -4.97 -5.31 -0.81
C TYR A 12 -5.89 -6.24 -0.04
N ARG A 13 -5.32 -7.26 0.59
CA ARG A 13 -6.06 -8.15 1.48
C ARG A 13 -5.67 -7.88 2.93
N ARG A 14 -6.61 -7.51 3.78
CA ARG A 14 -6.34 -7.36 5.22
C ARG A 14 -6.40 -8.73 5.89
N GLU A 15 -5.42 -9.01 6.73
CA GLU A 15 -5.42 -10.19 7.59
C GLU A 15 -6.47 -10.02 8.70
N VAL A 16 -7.23 -11.10 8.90
CA VAL A 16 -8.26 -11.26 9.94
C VAL A 16 -8.03 -12.61 10.61
N ASP A 17 -8.69 -12.86 11.74
CA ASP A 17 -8.45 -14.06 12.56
C ASP A 17 -8.58 -15.37 11.77
N ASP A 18 -9.53 -15.43 10.82
CA ASP A 18 -9.79 -16.60 9.98
C ASP A 18 -9.38 -16.39 8.51
N GLY A 19 -8.23 -15.74 8.29
CA GLY A 19 -7.61 -15.64 6.97
C GLY A 19 -7.47 -14.21 6.45
N ARG A 20 -7.92 -13.96 5.22
CA ARG A 20 -7.66 -12.71 4.51
C ARG A 20 -8.89 -12.23 3.77
N VAL A 21 -9.27 -10.97 4.00
CA VAL A 21 -10.38 -10.32 3.31
C VAL A 21 -9.81 -9.37 2.27
N HIS A 22 -10.26 -9.50 1.02
CA HIS A 22 -9.95 -8.52 -0.02
C HIS A 22 -10.69 -7.21 0.30
N GLU A 23 -9.94 -6.13 0.57
CA GLU A 23 -10.52 -4.83 0.88
C GLU A 23 -10.44 -3.85 -0.28
N TYR A 24 -9.35 -3.87 -1.04
CA TYR A 24 -9.15 -2.92 -2.13
C TYR A 24 -8.44 -3.53 -3.33
N THR A 25 -8.78 -3.01 -4.51
CA THR A 25 -7.99 -3.10 -5.73
C THR A 25 -7.54 -1.69 -6.11
N GLU A 26 -6.28 -1.52 -6.46
CA GLU A 26 -5.76 -0.31 -7.12
C GLU A 26 -5.28 -0.68 -8.52
N LEU A 27 -5.72 0.08 -9.53
CA LEU A 27 -5.19 -0.01 -10.89
C LEU A 27 -4.31 1.22 -11.12
N VAL A 28 -3.06 1.00 -11.49
CA VAL A 28 -2.07 2.06 -11.73
C VAL A 28 -1.39 1.86 -13.08
N ASP A 29 -0.95 2.94 -13.69
CA ASP A 29 -0.01 2.91 -14.81
C ASP A 29 1.32 3.47 -14.28
N ASP A 30 2.26 2.56 -13.96
CA ASP A 30 3.43 2.89 -13.14
C ASP A 30 4.70 2.16 -13.59
N MET A 31 5.69 2.95 -14.03
CA MET A 31 7.01 2.47 -14.42
C MET A 31 7.85 1.96 -13.24
N GLY A 32 7.55 2.37 -12.01
CA GLY A 32 8.41 2.09 -10.86
C GLY A 32 8.64 0.60 -10.61
N PHE A 33 7.67 -0.27 -10.94
CA PHE A 33 7.81 -1.72 -10.83
C PHE A 33 8.73 -2.36 -11.88
N VAL A 34 9.15 -1.60 -12.91
CA VAL A 34 10.04 -2.08 -13.97
C VAL A 34 11.36 -1.31 -14.05
N LEU A 35 11.60 -0.31 -13.20
CA LEU A 35 12.80 0.55 -13.27
C LEU A 35 14.11 -0.18 -12.95
N GLU A 36 14.09 -1.22 -12.11
CA GLU A 36 15.28 -2.00 -11.80
C GLU A 36 15.38 -3.21 -12.73
N HIS A 37 16.52 -3.36 -13.40
CA HIS A 37 16.71 -4.40 -14.41
C HIS A 37 17.73 -5.46 -13.96
N ARG A 38 18.50 -5.21 -12.89
CA ARG A 38 19.46 -6.19 -12.38
C ARG A 38 18.74 -7.23 -11.52
N SER A 39 18.81 -8.49 -11.93
CA SER A 39 18.05 -9.59 -11.33
C SER A 39 18.32 -9.77 -9.84
N ASP A 40 19.57 -9.57 -9.41
CA ASP A 40 20.02 -9.66 -8.01
C ASP A 40 19.42 -8.59 -7.10
N ARG A 41 19.00 -7.44 -7.66
CA ARG A 41 18.44 -6.31 -6.91
C ARG A 41 16.96 -6.08 -7.15
N TYR A 42 16.40 -6.71 -8.18
CA TYR A 42 15.01 -6.54 -8.58
C TYR A 42 14.02 -6.87 -7.46
N GLN A 43 14.23 -7.97 -6.75
CA GLN A 43 13.36 -8.37 -5.64
C GLN A 43 13.38 -7.35 -4.50
N GLY A 44 14.57 -6.91 -4.08
CA GLY A 44 14.70 -5.88 -3.04
C GLY A 44 14.08 -4.54 -3.45
N TRP A 45 14.24 -4.16 -4.71
CA TRP A 45 13.63 -2.97 -5.29
C TRP A 45 12.10 -3.03 -5.26
N THR A 46 11.50 -4.09 -5.82
CA THR A 46 10.04 -4.23 -5.91
C THR A 46 9.38 -4.30 -4.54
N VAL A 47 10.00 -4.93 -3.55
CA VAL A 47 9.52 -4.90 -2.16
C VAL A 47 9.52 -3.49 -1.60
N ARG A 48 10.63 -2.76 -1.71
CA ARG A 48 10.75 -1.40 -1.17
C ARG A 48 9.78 -0.44 -1.85
N TYR A 49 9.75 -0.48 -3.18
CA TYR A 49 8.90 0.37 -4.00
C TYR A 49 7.42 0.08 -3.77
N GLY A 50 7.03 -1.20 -3.83
CA GLY A 50 5.65 -1.62 -3.57
C GLY A 50 5.18 -1.25 -2.16
N THR A 51 6.07 -1.31 -1.16
CA THR A 51 5.74 -0.88 0.21
C THR A 51 5.41 0.61 0.26
N ALA A 52 6.19 1.45 -0.44
CA ALA A 52 5.92 2.88 -0.52
C ALA A 52 4.56 3.17 -1.20
N CYS A 53 4.27 2.50 -2.33
CA CYS A 53 2.98 2.64 -3.02
C CYS A 53 1.81 2.19 -2.13
N ALA A 54 1.97 1.07 -1.42
CA ALA A 54 0.95 0.58 -0.51
C ALA A 54 0.66 1.56 0.63
N HIS A 55 1.69 2.15 1.24
CA HIS A 55 1.54 3.16 2.29
C HIS A 55 0.79 4.40 1.79
N ASP A 56 1.14 4.91 0.62
CA ASP A 56 0.45 6.05 0.01
C ASP A 56 -1.03 5.74 -0.24
N TYR A 57 -1.34 4.61 -0.87
CA TYR A 57 -2.72 4.24 -1.17
C TYR A 57 -3.57 4.02 0.08
N LEU A 58 -3.06 3.28 1.08
CA LEU A 58 -3.77 3.05 2.34
C LEU A 58 -4.02 4.36 3.09
N SER A 59 -3.09 5.32 3.01
CA SER A 59 -3.26 6.67 3.53
C SER A 59 -4.42 7.39 2.82
N ARG A 60 -4.41 7.43 1.49
CA ARG A 60 -5.46 8.06 0.67
C ARG A 60 -6.83 7.46 0.93
N LYS A 61 -6.92 6.14 1.11
CA LYS A 61 -8.16 5.42 1.44
C LYS A 61 -8.58 5.56 2.90
N ARG A 62 -7.74 6.12 3.78
CA ARG A 62 -7.95 6.13 5.24
C ARG A 62 -8.28 4.71 5.73
N ALA A 63 -7.51 3.74 5.27
CA ALA A 63 -7.77 2.33 5.48
C ALA A 63 -7.86 1.98 6.97
N ARG A 64 -8.62 0.92 7.27
CA ARG A 64 -8.71 0.36 8.63
C ARG A 64 -7.32 -0.11 9.08
N ALA A 65 -7.06 0.04 10.37
CA ALA A 65 -5.83 -0.48 10.97
C ALA A 65 -5.74 -2.01 10.80
N GLY A 66 -4.52 -2.52 10.70
CA GLY A 66 -4.25 -3.95 10.61
C GLY A 66 -3.12 -4.27 9.65
N THR A 67 -2.90 -5.55 9.42
CA THR A 67 -1.86 -6.01 8.50
C THR A 67 -2.47 -6.30 7.13
N PHE A 68 -1.91 -5.70 6.09
CA PHE A 68 -2.30 -5.92 4.71
C PHE A 68 -1.27 -6.79 4.00
N VAL A 69 -1.75 -7.78 3.26
CA VAL A 69 -0.99 -8.50 2.25
C VAL A 69 -1.34 -7.90 0.91
N VAL A 70 -0.36 -7.28 0.27
CA VAL A 70 -0.53 -6.58 -1.00
C VAL A 70 0.14 -7.40 -2.09
N SER A 71 -0.64 -7.86 -3.05
CA SER A 71 -0.14 -8.59 -4.21
C SER A 71 -0.16 -7.67 -5.43
N VAL A 72 0.99 -7.52 -6.07
CA VAL A 72 1.18 -6.68 -7.25
C VAL A 72 1.23 -7.57 -8.48
N TYR A 73 0.45 -7.20 -9.48
CA TYR A 73 0.40 -7.86 -10.78
C TYR A 73 0.70 -6.87 -11.88
N ARG A 74 1.50 -7.26 -12.87
CA ARG A 74 1.63 -6.55 -14.13
C ARG A 74 0.56 -7.04 -15.09
N LEU A 75 -0.16 -6.10 -15.71
CA LEU A 75 -1.25 -6.43 -16.61
C LEU A 75 -0.78 -6.50 -18.05
N PHE A 76 -1.27 -7.50 -18.77
CA PHE A 76 -1.12 -7.67 -20.21
C PHE A 76 -2.50 -8.00 -20.81
N PRO A 77 -2.69 -7.88 -22.13
CA PRO A 77 -3.93 -8.32 -22.77
C PRO A 77 -4.23 -9.79 -22.45
N GLY A 78 -5.31 -10.06 -21.72
CA GLY A 78 -5.78 -11.41 -21.38
C GLY A 78 -4.96 -12.16 -20.31
N ARG A 79 -3.93 -11.56 -19.71
CA ARG A 79 -3.16 -12.18 -18.62
C ARG A 79 -2.66 -11.16 -17.60
N ARG A 80 -2.36 -11.64 -16.40
CA ARG A 80 -1.64 -10.86 -15.38
C ARG A 80 -0.47 -11.69 -14.84
N ASP A 81 0.67 -11.05 -14.71
CA ASP A 81 1.88 -11.69 -14.18
C ASP A 81 2.10 -11.19 -12.76
N HIS A 82 2.30 -12.10 -11.81
CA HIS A 82 2.63 -11.72 -10.44
C HIS A 82 4.03 -11.10 -10.38
N VAL A 83 4.15 -9.95 -9.73
CA VAL A 83 5.41 -9.21 -9.57
C VAL A 83 5.99 -9.46 -8.18
N VAL A 84 5.21 -9.14 -7.15
CA VAL A 84 5.65 -9.26 -5.75
C VAL A 84 4.43 -9.36 -4.82
N THR A 85 4.59 -10.03 -3.69
CA THR A 85 3.66 -9.93 -2.57
C THR A 85 4.41 -9.37 -1.36
N ILE A 86 3.85 -8.32 -0.75
CA ILE A 86 4.42 -7.65 0.42
C ILE A 86 3.43 -7.68 1.57
N ARG A 87 3.95 -7.68 2.80
CA ARG A 87 3.15 -7.58 4.02
C ARG A 87 3.41 -6.22 4.66
N VAL A 88 2.35 -5.43 4.85
CA VAL A 88 2.39 -4.05 5.32
C VAL A 88 1.57 -3.92 6.60
N SER A 89 2.20 -3.48 7.68
CA SER A 89 1.51 -3.17 8.93
C SER A 89 0.99 -1.73 8.90
N TRP A 90 -0.33 -1.57 8.92
CA TRP A 90 -1.00 -0.27 8.88
C TRP A 90 -1.50 0.14 10.27
N PRO A 91 -0.96 1.23 10.86
CA PRO A 91 -1.24 1.57 12.24
C PRO A 91 -2.66 2.16 12.41
N PRO A 92 -3.23 2.09 13.63
CA PRO A 92 -4.44 2.84 13.95
C PRO A 92 -4.19 4.34 13.78
N LYS A 93 -5.20 5.04 13.24
CA LYS A 93 -5.16 6.50 13.14
C LYS A 93 -5.00 7.04 14.56
N LYS A 94 -3.89 7.74 14.83
CA LYS A 94 -3.72 8.44 16.10
C LYS A 94 -4.93 9.36 16.29
N SER A 95 -5.59 9.26 17.44
CA SER A 95 -6.55 10.27 17.86
C SER A 95 -5.87 11.62 17.74
N PRO A 96 -6.52 12.64 17.15
CA PRO A 96 -5.95 13.98 17.14
C PRO A 96 -5.62 14.34 18.58
N VAL A 97 -4.34 14.61 18.86
CA VAL A 97 -3.94 15.19 20.13
C VAL A 97 -4.67 16.52 20.20
N ARG A 98 -5.76 16.58 20.97
CA ARG A 98 -6.35 17.87 21.35
C ARG A 98 -5.24 18.58 22.12
N PRO A 99 -4.73 19.73 21.65
CA PRO A 99 -3.81 20.51 22.45
C PRO A 99 -4.52 20.72 23.79
N SER A 100 -3.95 20.21 24.88
CA SER A 100 -4.55 20.35 26.20
C SER A 100 -4.86 21.83 26.41
N GLU A 101 -6.14 22.17 26.61
CA GLU A 101 -6.48 23.49 27.14
C GLU A 101 -5.61 23.67 28.39
N LYS A 102 -4.69 24.64 28.34
CA LYS A 102 -3.94 25.06 29.51
C LYS A 102 -4.98 25.30 30.60
N SER A 103 -4.93 24.50 31.67
CA SER A 103 -5.70 24.76 32.87
C SER A 103 -5.45 26.21 33.24
N ARG A 104 -6.49 27.04 33.10
CA ARG A 104 -6.46 28.44 33.50
C ARG A 104 -6.26 28.38 35.01
N ALA A 105 -5.01 28.56 35.44
CA ALA A 105 -4.67 28.63 36.85
C ALA A 105 -5.57 29.69 37.47
N GLY A 106 -6.43 29.25 38.38
CA GLY A 106 -7.30 30.12 39.13
C GLY A 106 -6.49 31.06 40.01
N ARG A 107 -7.02 32.28 40.14
CA ARG A 107 -6.93 33.24 41.24
C ARG A 107 -5.80 33.02 42.25
N LEU A 108 -4.99 34.06 42.42
CA LEU A 108 -4.93 34.82 43.67
C LEU A 108 -5.01 36.32 43.34
#